data_AF-A0A9P7GR88-F1
#
_entry.id   AF-A0A9P7GR88-F1
#
_cell.length_a   1.000
_cell.length_b   1.000
_cell.length_c   1.000
_cell.angle_alpha   90.00
_cell.angle_beta   90.00
_cell.angle_gamma   90.00
#
_symmetry.space_group_name_H-M   'P 1'
#
loop_
_entity.id
_entity.type
_entity.pdbx_description
1 polymer ?
#
loop_
_entity_poly.entity_id
_entity_poly.type
_entity_poly.pdbx_seq_one_letter_code
_entity_poly.pdbx_strand_id
1 'polypeptide(L)'
;MLKTSPQAINSLIALNEAMPDELRDTKTMRRTDTPIYEYEKTGESLFRSIYGHTAPSVQGLLDTIYPDMGWFSKTIGYGLTYGFTDILSPLETSYTLVAALIASDSPLQIQWHLDGARRAGATFEETQAVRTISMEVASLSGIKWRHGVPEVKDIVV
;
A
#
# COMPACT_ATOMS: atom_id res chain seq x y z
N MET A 1 -7.47 0.19 -12.03
CA MET A 1 -6.42 1.21 -12.15
C MET A 1 -6.99 2.63 -12.17
N LEU A 2 -7.95 2.97 -13.06
CA LEU A 2 -8.48 4.35 -13.20
C LEU A 2 -9.28 4.90 -12.01
N LYS A 3 -9.80 4.06 -11.10
CA LYS A 3 -10.58 4.53 -9.95
C LYS A 3 -9.75 5.26 -8.88
N THR A 4 -8.45 4.98 -8.77
CA THR A 4 -7.63 5.48 -7.66
C THR A 4 -7.12 6.91 -7.89
N SER A 5 -6.90 7.32 -9.15
CA SER A 5 -6.36 8.65 -9.46
C SER A 5 -7.30 9.81 -9.07
N PRO A 6 -8.62 9.78 -9.36
CA PRO A 6 -9.52 10.84 -8.92
C PRO A 6 -9.63 10.94 -7.39
N GLN A 7 -9.61 9.80 -6.69
CA GLN A 7 -9.64 9.78 -5.22
C GLN A 7 -8.37 10.41 -4.64
N ALA A 8 -7.19 10.05 -5.16
CA ALA A 8 -5.92 10.64 -4.72
C ALA A 8 -5.89 12.16 -4.94
N ILE A 9 -6.36 12.64 -6.10
CA ILE A 9 -6.44 14.08 -6.40
C ILE A 9 -7.35 14.79 -5.37
N ASN A 10 -8.56 14.28 -5.15
CA ASN A 10 -9.50 14.89 -4.21
C ASN A 10 -8.96 14.89 -2.77
N SER A 11 -8.34 13.79 -2.33
CA SER A 11 -7.72 13.72 -1.00
C SER A 11 -6.57 14.72 -0.85
N LEU A 12 -5.74 14.90 -1.89
CA LEU A 12 -4.64 15.87 -1.86
C LEU A 12 -5.12 17.33 -1.92
N ILE A 13 -6.22 17.62 -2.62
CA ILE A 13 -6.87 18.94 -2.58
C ILE A 13 -7.34 19.25 -1.16
N ALA A 14 -8.11 18.34 -0.54
CA ALA A 14 -8.60 18.53 0.82
C ALA A 14 -7.45 18.67 1.85
N LEU A 15 -6.38 17.88 1.67
CA LEU A 15 -5.18 17.99 2.50
C LEU A 15 -4.51 19.36 2.32
N ASN A 16 -4.36 19.84 1.08
CA ASN A 16 -3.75 21.14 0.79
C ASN A 16 -4.53 22.30 1.44
N GLU A 17 -5.87 22.27 1.38
CA GLU A 17 -6.75 23.27 1.99
C GLU A 17 -6.60 23.32 3.53
N ALA A 18 -6.41 22.18 4.18
CA ALA A 18 -6.29 22.09 5.64
C ALA A 18 -4.85 22.29 6.15
N MET A 19 -3.85 22.16 5.29
CA MET A 19 -2.43 22.18 5.67
C MET A 19 -1.87 23.61 5.70
N PRO A 20 -1.16 24.01 6.78
CA PRO A 20 -0.41 25.28 6.84
C PRO A 20 0.58 25.42 5.69
N ASP A 21 0.79 26.65 5.22
CA ASP A 21 1.63 26.94 4.05
C ASP A 21 3.07 26.40 4.20
N GLU A 22 3.62 26.45 5.40
CA GLU A 22 4.97 25.97 5.72
C GLU A 22 5.13 24.44 5.66
N LEU A 23 4.03 23.68 5.69
CA LEU A 23 4.04 22.22 5.59
C LEU A 23 3.74 21.73 4.17
N ARG A 24 3.40 22.62 3.23
CA ARG A 24 3.07 22.25 1.86
C ARG A 24 4.32 21.97 1.03
N ASP A 25 4.38 20.79 0.43
CA ASP A 25 5.41 20.46 -0.56
C ASP A 25 5.31 21.37 -1.79
N THR A 26 6.44 21.93 -2.22
CA THR A 26 6.54 22.81 -3.41
C THR A 26 7.38 22.20 -4.53
N LYS A 27 7.96 21.03 -4.31
CA LYS A 27 8.86 20.34 -5.25
C LYS A 27 8.57 18.86 -5.27
N THR A 28 8.80 18.23 -6.41
CA THR A 28 8.73 16.77 -6.54
C THR A 28 9.87 16.13 -5.76
N MET A 29 9.53 15.25 -4.80
CA MET A 29 10.52 14.48 -4.02
C MET A 29 10.96 13.17 -4.71
N ARG A 30 10.16 12.67 -5.66
CA ARG A 30 10.47 11.44 -6.40
C ARG A 30 11.66 11.66 -7.35
N ARG A 31 12.48 10.63 -7.51
CA ARG A 31 13.57 10.59 -8.50
C ARG A 31 12.98 10.40 -9.89
N THR A 32 13.00 11.42 -10.73
CA THR A 32 12.32 11.38 -12.05
C THR A 32 13.21 10.92 -13.20
N ASP A 33 14.49 10.74 -12.94
CA ASP A 33 15.55 10.38 -13.89
C ASP A 33 16.05 8.94 -13.72
N THR A 34 15.59 8.22 -12.69
CA THR A 34 15.97 6.83 -12.44
C THR A 34 15.46 5.94 -13.59
N PRO A 35 16.35 5.16 -14.24
CA PRO A 35 15.95 4.25 -15.30
C PRO A 35 14.94 3.20 -14.83
N ILE A 36 13.96 2.86 -15.68
CA ILE A 36 12.86 1.97 -15.31
C ILE A 36 13.32 0.57 -14.83
N TYR A 37 14.43 0.06 -15.38
CA TYR A 37 14.99 -1.25 -14.99
C TYR A 37 15.51 -1.26 -13.54
N GLU A 38 15.84 -0.09 -12.96
CA GLU A 38 16.25 -0.01 -11.56
C GLU A 38 15.05 -0.17 -10.64
N TYR A 39 13.90 0.41 -11.01
CA TYR A 39 12.63 0.19 -10.32
C TYR A 39 12.14 -1.24 -10.40
N GLU A 40 12.38 -1.94 -11.51
CA GLU A 40 12.07 -3.37 -11.60
C GLU A 40 12.85 -4.17 -10.55
N LYS A 41 14.15 -3.91 -10.41
CA LYS A 41 15.02 -4.58 -9.43
C LYS A 41 14.63 -4.27 -7.98
N THR A 42 14.46 -2.99 -7.64
CA THR A 42 14.08 -2.59 -6.27
C THR A 42 12.66 -3.03 -5.94
N GLY A 43 11.76 -2.97 -6.91
CA GLY A 43 10.38 -3.43 -6.79
C GLY A 43 10.29 -4.92 -6.53
N GLU A 44 11.08 -5.75 -7.22
CA GLU A 44 11.15 -7.18 -6.91
C GLU A 44 11.65 -7.45 -5.48
N SER A 45 12.68 -6.72 -5.03
CA SER A 45 13.21 -6.87 -3.68
C SER A 45 12.15 -6.53 -2.62
N LEU A 46 11.46 -5.40 -2.77
CA LEU A 46 10.40 -4.97 -1.85
C LEU A 46 9.17 -5.89 -1.91
N PHE A 47 8.78 -6.33 -3.11
CA PHE A 47 7.68 -7.28 -3.27
C PHE A 47 7.98 -8.58 -2.51
N ARG A 48 9.20 -9.12 -2.64
CA ARG A 48 9.62 -10.34 -1.93
C ARG A 48 9.67 -10.14 -0.42
N SER A 49 10.09 -8.98 0.09
CA SER A 49 10.07 -8.74 1.54
C SER A 49 8.64 -8.66 2.08
N ILE A 50 7.73 -8.04 1.34
CA ILE A 50 6.32 -7.87 1.73
C ILE A 50 5.53 -9.17 1.61
N TYR A 51 5.79 -10.04 0.64
CA TYR A 51 5.03 -11.29 0.45
C TYR A 51 5.75 -12.55 0.96
N GLY A 52 7.05 -12.47 1.26
CA GLY A 52 7.83 -13.57 1.80
C GLY A 52 7.74 -14.82 0.92
N HIS A 53 7.50 -15.97 1.54
CA HIS A 53 7.37 -17.25 0.82
C HIS A 53 6.13 -17.30 -0.11
N THR A 54 5.14 -16.41 0.07
CA THR A 54 3.95 -16.34 -0.81
C THR A 54 4.20 -15.53 -2.10
N ALA A 55 5.32 -14.80 -2.18
CA ALA A 55 5.63 -13.92 -3.31
C ALA A 55 5.53 -14.62 -4.68
N PRO A 56 6.06 -15.84 -4.90
CA PRO A 56 5.92 -16.52 -6.19
C PRO A 56 4.46 -16.82 -6.56
N SER A 57 3.61 -17.14 -5.59
CA SER A 57 2.20 -17.42 -5.81
C SER A 57 1.43 -16.15 -6.18
N VAL A 58 1.66 -15.05 -5.44
CA VAL A 58 1.02 -13.75 -5.73
C VAL A 58 1.48 -13.24 -7.10
N GLN A 59 2.78 -13.32 -7.41
CA GLN A 59 3.29 -12.93 -8.72
C GLN A 59 2.70 -13.79 -9.84
N GLY A 60 2.68 -15.12 -9.66
CA GLY A 60 2.10 -16.04 -10.61
C GLY A 60 0.61 -15.77 -10.87
N LEU A 61 -0.15 -15.42 -9.82
CA LEU A 61 -1.53 -14.97 -9.97
C LEU A 61 -1.62 -13.71 -10.84
N LEU A 62 -0.84 -12.68 -10.55
CA LEU A 62 -0.85 -11.42 -11.31
C LEU A 62 -0.46 -11.64 -12.78
N ASP A 63 0.60 -12.41 -13.04
CA ASP A 63 1.05 -12.75 -14.39
C ASP A 63 -0.01 -13.56 -15.15
N THR A 64 -0.72 -14.46 -14.46
CA THR A 64 -1.76 -15.30 -15.05
C THR A 64 -3.02 -14.49 -15.40
N ILE A 65 -3.47 -13.61 -14.50
CA ILE A 65 -4.68 -12.81 -14.77
C ILE A 65 -4.42 -11.77 -15.87
N TYR A 66 -3.22 -11.16 -15.88
CA TYR A 66 -2.82 -10.19 -16.89
C TYR A 66 -1.30 -9.89 -16.78
N PRO A 67 -0.44 -10.30 -17.74
CA PRO A 67 1.01 -10.10 -17.64
C PRO A 67 1.45 -8.64 -17.39
N ASP A 68 0.79 -7.66 -18.01
CA ASP A 68 1.10 -6.24 -17.75
C ASP A 68 0.76 -5.84 -16.31
N MET A 69 -0.21 -6.48 -15.66
CA MET A 69 -0.49 -6.27 -14.23
C MET A 69 0.64 -6.82 -13.37
N GLY A 70 1.19 -7.97 -13.74
CA GLY A 70 2.36 -8.54 -13.09
C GLY A 70 3.59 -7.63 -13.18
N TRP A 71 3.88 -7.10 -14.37
CA TRP A 71 4.94 -6.11 -14.57
C TRP A 71 4.63 -4.79 -13.86
N PHE A 72 3.42 -4.25 -14.01
CA PHE A 72 3.02 -2.99 -13.40
C PHE A 72 3.13 -3.05 -11.87
N SER A 73 2.64 -4.13 -11.27
CA SER A 73 2.70 -4.33 -9.81
C SER A 73 4.14 -4.25 -9.32
N LYS A 74 5.05 -5.07 -9.88
CA LYS A 74 6.47 -5.09 -9.47
C LYS A 74 7.16 -3.76 -9.74
N THR A 75 7.11 -3.28 -10.98
CA THR A 75 7.96 -2.17 -11.44
C THR A 75 7.40 -0.81 -11.03
N ILE A 76 6.10 -0.58 -11.25
CA ILE A 76 5.50 0.72 -10.99
C ILE A 76 4.92 0.80 -9.58
N GLY A 77 4.23 -0.24 -9.13
CA GLY A 77 3.68 -0.31 -7.77
C GLY A 77 4.79 -0.38 -6.73
N TYR A 78 5.49 -1.51 -6.66
CA TYR A 78 6.51 -1.73 -5.63
C TYR A 78 7.81 -0.98 -5.91
N GLY A 79 8.27 -0.92 -7.15
CA GLY A 79 9.52 -0.25 -7.50
C GLY A 79 9.44 1.27 -7.39
N LEU A 80 8.66 1.87 -8.27
CA LEU A 80 8.55 3.33 -8.35
C LEU A 80 7.72 3.88 -7.19
N THR A 81 6.52 3.35 -6.93
CA THR A 81 5.55 4.00 -6.03
C THR A 81 5.87 3.76 -4.56
N TYR A 82 5.94 2.50 -4.11
CA TYR A 82 6.12 2.11 -2.71
C TYR A 82 7.60 2.00 -2.30
N GLY A 83 8.49 1.82 -3.28
CA GLY A 83 9.94 1.74 -3.06
C GLY A 83 10.60 3.09 -2.73
N PHE A 84 9.83 4.19 -2.74
CA PHE A 84 10.32 5.48 -2.28
C PHE A 84 10.21 5.57 -0.75
N THR A 85 11.22 5.05 -0.07
CA THR A 85 11.26 4.97 1.41
C THR A 85 12.19 6.00 2.06
N ASP A 86 12.42 7.13 1.37
CA ASP A 86 13.23 8.25 1.90
C ASP A 86 12.45 9.06 2.96
N ILE A 87 11.12 8.86 3.07
CA ILE A 87 10.22 9.54 4.02
C ILE A 87 9.57 8.55 4.98
N LEU A 88 8.90 7.52 4.44
CA LEU A 88 8.29 6.44 5.22
C LEU A 88 9.17 5.20 5.10
N SER A 89 9.40 4.50 6.20
CA SER A 89 9.99 3.16 6.16
C SER A 89 9.14 2.19 5.34
N PRO A 90 9.70 1.05 4.90
CA PRO A 90 8.90 -0.01 4.26
C PRO A 90 7.69 -0.44 5.09
N LEU A 91 7.84 -0.49 6.42
CA LEU A 91 6.77 -0.91 7.31
C LEU A 91 5.67 0.15 7.43
N GLU A 92 6.03 1.42 7.62
CA GLU A 92 5.06 2.53 7.62
C GLU A 92 4.34 2.65 6.28
N THR A 93 5.06 2.43 5.16
CA THR A 93 4.45 2.35 3.83
C THR A 93 3.40 1.24 3.78
N SER A 94 3.70 0.05 4.33
CA SER A 94 2.71 -1.04 4.44
C SER A 94 1.48 -0.64 5.25
N TYR A 95 1.64 0.10 6.35
CA TYR A 95 0.50 0.60 7.15
C TYR A 95 -0.39 1.54 6.34
N THR A 96 0.18 2.45 5.55
CA THR A 96 -0.61 3.33 4.68
C THR A 96 -1.37 2.56 3.59
N LEU A 97 -0.78 1.48 3.07
CA LEU A 97 -1.45 0.58 2.12
C LEU A 97 -2.65 -0.12 2.76
N VAL A 98 -2.49 -0.66 3.96
CA VAL A 98 -3.62 -1.26 4.72
C VAL A 98 -4.75 -0.25 4.88
N ALA A 99 -4.43 0.98 5.30
CA ALA A 99 -5.44 2.03 5.49
C ALA A 99 -6.20 2.36 4.19
N ALA A 100 -5.46 2.55 3.09
CA ALA A 100 -6.04 2.84 1.78
C ALA A 100 -6.93 1.68 1.27
N LEU A 101 -6.48 0.44 1.44
CA LEU A 101 -7.21 -0.76 1.01
C LEU A 101 -8.49 -1.00 1.83
N ILE A 102 -8.45 -0.68 3.13
CA ILE A 102 -9.64 -0.66 3.99
C ILE A 102 -10.63 0.39 3.48
N ALA A 103 -10.18 1.62 3.22
CA ALA A 103 -11.05 2.67 2.69
C ALA A 103 -11.65 2.34 1.30
N SER A 104 -10.99 1.48 0.52
CA SER A 104 -11.45 1.05 -0.81
C SER A 104 -12.17 -0.30 -0.86
N ASP A 105 -12.50 -0.92 0.28
CA ASP A 105 -13.19 -2.22 0.38
C ASP A 105 -12.53 -3.33 -0.46
N SER A 106 -11.22 -3.57 -0.24
CA SER A 106 -10.40 -4.52 -1.02
C SER A 106 -9.88 -5.70 -0.18
N PRO A 107 -10.76 -6.62 0.28
CA PRO A 107 -10.45 -7.60 1.35
C PRO A 107 -9.28 -8.53 1.05
N LEU A 108 -9.11 -8.98 -0.19
CA LEU A 108 -7.99 -9.85 -0.56
C LEU A 108 -6.65 -9.16 -0.31
N GLN A 109 -6.52 -7.92 -0.79
CA GLN A 109 -5.32 -7.12 -0.61
C GLN A 109 -5.15 -6.68 0.84
N ILE A 110 -6.23 -6.35 1.56
CA ILE A 110 -6.17 -6.04 3.01
C ILE A 110 -5.49 -7.20 3.74
N GLN A 111 -5.96 -8.43 3.56
CA GLN A 111 -5.36 -9.59 4.22
C GLN A 111 -3.88 -9.76 3.85
N TRP A 112 -3.54 -9.65 2.56
CA TRP A 112 -2.16 -9.77 2.11
C TRP A 112 -1.22 -8.76 2.77
N HIS A 113 -1.66 -7.51 2.92
CA HIS A 113 -0.84 -6.45 3.50
C HIS A 113 -0.80 -6.47 5.03
N LEU A 114 -1.86 -6.94 5.71
CA LEU A 114 -1.81 -7.24 7.15
C LEU A 114 -0.79 -8.35 7.44
N ASP A 115 -0.86 -9.46 6.69
CA ASP A 115 0.08 -10.58 6.83
C ASP A 115 1.51 -10.15 6.45
N GLY A 116 1.64 -9.28 5.44
CA GLY A 116 2.90 -8.70 5.00
C GLY A 116 3.56 -7.81 6.06
N ALA A 117 2.80 -6.92 6.69
CA ALA A 117 3.31 -6.07 7.77
C ALA A 117 3.83 -6.89 8.95
N ARG A 118 3.08 -7.92 9.38
CA ARG A 118 3.50 -8.84 10.45
C ARG A 118 4.79 -9.58 10.12
N ARG A 119 4.95 -10.07 8.87
CA ARG A 119 6.21 -10.68 8.41
C ARG A 119 7.37 -9.69 8.33
N ALA A 120 7.09 -8.42 8.10
CA ALA A 120 8.08 -7.34 8.08
C ALA A 120 8.45 -6.83 9.50
N GLY A 121 7.90 -7.42 10.56
CA GLY A 121 8.26 -7.13 11.95
C GLY A 121 7.23 -6.32 12.73
N ALA A 122 6.09 -5.95 12.15
CA ALA A 122 5.00 -5.33 12.90
C ALA A 122 4.55 -6.24 14.05
N THR A 123 4.27 -5.68 15.22
CA THR A 123 3.61 -6.43 16.29
C THR A 123 2.13 -6.69 15.96
N PHE A 124 1.49 -7.58 16.74
CA PHE A 124 0.09 -7.90 16.52
C PHE A 124 -0.74 -6.66 16.86
N GLU A 125 -0.36 -6.00 17.95
CA GLU A 125 -0.94 -4.79 18.49
C GLU A 125 -0.82 -3.63 17.50
N GLU A 126 0.34 -3.44 16.87
CA GLU A 126 0.53 -2.41 15.83
C GLU A 126 -0.38 -2.67 14.62
N THR A 127 -0.41 -3.91 14.14
CA THR A 127 -1.22 -4.29 12.98
C THR A 127 -2.72 -4.16 13.28
N GLN A 128 -3.15 -4.56 14.49
CA GLN A 128 -4.52 -4.42 14.97
C GLN A 128 -4.90 -2.95 15.14
N ALA A 129 -3.99 -2.11 15.66
CA ALA A 129 -4.20 -0.68 15.81
C ALA A 129 -4.37 0.00 14.44
N VAL A 130 -3.49 -0.28 13.48
CA VAL A 130 -3.59 0.25 12.11
C VAL A 130 -4.92 -0.13 11.48
N ARG A 131 -5.32 -1.41 11.58
CA ARG A 131 -6.63 -1.87 11.09
C ARG A 131 -7.77 -1.10 11.75
N THR A 132 -7.76 -1.00 13.08
CA THR A 132 -8.85 -0.41 13.87
C THR A 132 -9.02 1.07 13.56
N ILE A 133 -7.93 1.85 13.60
CA ILE A 133 -7.92 3.28 13.29
C ILE A 133 -8.40 3.50 11.84
N SER A 134 -7.92 2.70 10.90
CA SER A 134 -8.33 2.81 9.49
C SER A 134 -9.83 2.56 9.30
N MET A 135 -10.39 1.57 10.02
CA MET A 135 -11.82 1.30 10.00
C MET A 135 -12.62 2.45 10.64
N GLU A 136 -12.18 2.98 11.77
CA GLU A 136 -12.86 4.11 12.42
C GLU A 136 -12.91 5.34 11.50
N VAL A 137 -11.78 5.73 10.93
CA VAL A 137 -11.69 6.87 10.01
C VAL A 137 -12.53 6.64 8.76
N ALA A 138 -12.46 5.45 8.16
CA ALA A 138 -13.25 5.11 6.98
C ALA A 138 -14.76 5.12 7.27
N SER A 139 -15.18 4.60 8.43
CA SER A 139 -16.58 4.62 8.87
C SER A 139 -17.09 6.05 9.08
N LEU A 140 -16.30 6.91 9.74
CA LEU A 140 -16.59 8.34 9.90
C LEU A 140 -16.66 9.07 8.55
N SER A 141 -15.93 8.58 7.55
CA SER A 141 -15.95 9.07 6.17
C SER A 141 -17.08 8.46 5.32
N GLY A 142 -17.98 7.66 5.92
CA GLY A 142 -19.16 7.09 5.27
C GLY A 142 -18.91 5.80 4.49
N ILE A 143 -17.74 5.18 4.61
CA ILE A 143 -17.43 3.90 3.97
C ILE A 143 -18.22 2.78 4.64
N LYS A 144 -18.81 1.90 3.81
CA LYS A 144 -19.52 0.69 4.23
C LYS A 144 -18.94 -0.51 3.48
N TRP A 145 -18.35 -1.44 4.22
CA TRP A 145 -17.78 -2.67 3.65
C TRP A 145 -18.86 -3.69 3.33
N ARG A 146 -18.73 -4.38 2.20
CA ARG A 146 -19.72 -5.39 1.75
C ARG A 146 -19.68 -6.68 2.56
N HIS A 147 -18.47 -7.13 2.90
CA HIS A 147 -18.22 -8.43 3.52
C HIS A 147 -17.39 -8.34 4.81
N GLY A 148 -17.31 -7.14 5.39
CA GLY A 148 -16.44 -6.85 6.53
C GLY A 148 -14.96 -6.67 6.13
N VAL A 149 -14.14 -6.29 7.11
CA VAL A 149 -12.70 -6.11 6.94
C VAL A 149 -11.99 -7.33 7.53
N PRO A 150 -11.04 -7.97 6.82
CA PRO A 150 -10.32 -9.13 7.34
C PRO A 150 -9.64 -8.86 8.69
N GLU A 151 -9.63 -9.84 9.58
CA GLU A 151 -8.99 -9.75 10.91
C GLU A 151 -7.47 -9.94 10.83
N VAL A 152 -6.76 -9.43 11.84
CA VAL A 152 -5.33 -9.69 12.01
C VAL A 152 -5.15 -11.10 12.56
N LYS A 153 -4.20 -11.86 11.99
CA LYS A 153 -3.86 -13.19 12.48
C LYS A 153 -2.78 -13.12 13.55
N ASP A 154 -2.94 -13.92 14.60
CA ASP A 154 -1.93 -14.07 15.66
C ASP A 154 -0.63 -14.66 15.09
N ILE A 155 -0.76 -15.69 14.26
CA ILE A 155 0.35 -16.38 13.57
C ILE A 155 0.20 -16.15 12.08
N VAL A 156 1.24 -15.59 11.46
CA VAL A 156 1.35 -15.51 10.01
C VAL A 156 2.20 -16.68 9.55
N VAL A 157 1.55 -17.65 8.92
CA VAL A 157 2.21 -18.79 8.26
C VAL A 157 2.81 -18.32 6.95
#